data_AF-A0A5K0VQJ3-F1
#
_entry.id   AF-A0A5K0VQJ3-F1
#
_cell.length_a   1.000
_cell.length_b   1.000
_cell.length_c   1.000
_cell.angle_alpha   90.00
_cell.angle_beta   90.00
_cell.angle_gamma   90.00
#
_symmetry.space_group_name_H-M   'P 1'
#
loop_
_entity.id
_entity.type
_entity.pdbx_description
1 polymer ?
#
loop_
_entity_poly.entity_id
_entity_poly.type
_entity_poly.pdbx_seq_one_letter_code
_entity_poly.pdbx_strand_id
1 'polypeptide(L)' 'LGTPWADGTAAISQCAINPEETFVYRFVVDK' A
#
# COMPACT_ATOMS: atom_id res chain seq x y z
N LEU A 1 8.28 -11.71 -3.96
CA LEU A 1 7.13 -11.92 -3.02
C LEU A 1 7.48 -11.32 -1.65
N GLY A 2 6.90 -10.20 -1.24
CA GLY A 2 7.30 -9.59 0.05
C GLY A 2 6.38 -8.52 0.63
N THR A 3 5.60 -7.81 -0.19
CA THR A 3 4.80 -6.67 0.30
C THR A 3 3.47 -6.51 -0.47
N PRO A 4 2.57 -7.53 -0.47
CA PRO A 4 1.28 -7.45 -1.20
C PRO A 4 0.33 -6.37 -0.64
N TRP A 5 0.48 -5.99 0.64
CA TRP A 5 -0.29 -4.92 1.27
C TRP A 5 0.08 -3.51 0.77
N ALA A 6 1.24 -3.36 0.11
CA ALA A 6 1.70 -2.10 -0.44
C ALA A 6 1.26 -1.87 -1.91
N ASP A 7 0.37 -2.72 -2.44
CA ASP A 7 -0.07 -2.72 -3.84
C ASP A 7 -0.97 -1.53 -4.26
N GLY A 8 -1.62 -0.84 -3.30
CA GLY A 8 -2.35 0.42 -3.56
C GLY A 8 -3.83 0.25 -3.88
N THR A 9 -4.31 -0.99 -4.06
CA THR A 9 -5.68 -1.27 -4.48
C THR A 9 -6.66 -1.11 -3.32
N ALA A 10 -7.47 -0.05 -3.37
CA ALA A 10 -8.50 0.24 -2.38
C ALA A 10 -9.51 -0.93 -2.23
N ALA A 11 -9.89 -1.21 -0.99
CA ALA A 11 -10.76 -2.31 -0.57
C ALA A 11 -10.26 -3.74 -0.88
N ILE A 12 -9.05 -3.89 -1.44
CA ILE A 12 -8.40 -5.19 -1.67
C ILE A 12 -7.13 -5.31 -0.82
N SER A 13 -6.13 -4.48 -1.09
CA SER A 13 -4.88 -4.48 -0.32
C SER A 13 -4.86 -3.40 0.75
N GLN A 14 -5.78 -2.42 0.71
CA GLN A 14 -5.76 -1.21 1.55
C GLN A 14 -7.15 -0.62 1.82
N CYS A 15 -7.32 -0.02 2.99
CA CYS A 15 -8.44 0.90 3.24
C CYS A 15 -8.16 2.28 2.61
N ALA A 16 -9.19 3.11 2.44
CA ALA A 16 -9.02 4.48 1.99
C ALA A 16 -8.18 5.29 3.00
N ILE A 17 -7.25 6.10 2.48
CA ILE A 17 -6.49 7.06 3.28
C ILE A 17 -7.40 8.29 3.46
N ASN A 18 -7.66 8.68 4.70
CA ASN A 18 -8.56 9.82 4.98
C ASN A 18 -7.89 11.16 4.65
N PRO A 19 -8.67 12.25 4.52
CA PRO A 19 -8.09 13.59 4.43
C PRO A 19 -7.13 13.85 5.59
N GLU A 20 -6.00 14.51 5.29
CA GLU A 20 -4.91 14.83 6.25
C GLU A 20 -4.09 13.63 6.77
N GLU A 21 -4.46 12.39 6.42
CA GLU A 21 -3.63 11.22 6.69
C GLU A 21 -2.58 10.99 5.58
N THR A 22 -1.51 10.28 5.91
CA THR A 22 -0.49 9.88 4.94
C THR A 22 -0.09 8.44 5.19
N PHE A 23 -0.08 7.65 4.11
CA PHE A 23 0.40 6.28 4.14
C PHE A 23 1.70 6.15 3.33
N VAL A 24 2.72 5.56 3.92
CA VAL A 24 4.02 5.36 3.27
C VAL A 24 4.10 3.93 2.72
N TYR A 25 4.04 3.81 1.40
CA TYR A 25 4.26 2.54 0.71
C TYR A 25 5.73 2.12 0.80
N ARG A 26 5.98 0.89 1.26
CA ARG A 26 7.31 0.28 1.31
C ARG A 26 7.24 -1.10 0.69
N PHE A 27 7.99 -1.31 -0.38
CA PHE A 27 8.09 -2.58 -1.07
C PHE A 27 9.52 -2.87 -1.52
N VAL A 28 9.85 -4.16 -1.59
CA VAL A 28 11.11 -4.64 -2.16
C VAL A 28 10.86 -4.87 -3.65
N VAL A 29 11.68 -4.23 -4.48
CA VAL A 29 11.65 -4.44 -5.93
C VAL A 29 12.42 -5.72 -6.25
N ASP A 30 11.72 -6.73 -6.77
CA ASP A 30 12.36 -7.87 -7.43
C ASP A 30 12.94 -7.41 -8.78
N LYS A 31 14.06 -8.01 -9.19
CA LYS A 31 14.89 -7.55 -10.31
C LYS A 31 14.29 -7.81 -11.68
#